data_AF-A0A1X7TC67-F1
#
_entry.id   AF-A0A1X7TC67-F1
#
_cell.length_a   1.000
_cell.length_b   1.000
_cell.length_c   1.000
_cell.angle_alpha   90.00
_cell.angle_beta   90.00
_cell.angle_gamma   90.00
#
_symmetry.space_group_name_H-M   'P 1'
#
loop_
_entity.id
_entity.type
_entity.pdbx_description
1 polymer ?
#
loop_
_entity_poly.entity_id
_entity_poly.type
_entity_poly.pdbx_seq_one_letter_code
_entity_poly.pdbx_strand_id
1 'polypeptide(L)'
;CSPTTPLSDERVPNSTLDVPGDKNCLFYALSHLITGSISQHYELRKAIVSNMPNFEELFNSTLSATRYSSIYDYINKSKMYRNCVWATDRDYYIICNIRYNHIFIFTNSYFCWLG
;
A
#
# COMPACT_ATOMS: atom_id res chain seq x y z
N CYS A 1 -7.39 37.16 -22.70
CA CYS A 1 -6.48 36.01 -22.63
C CYS A 1 -6.47 35.47 -21.21
N SER A 2 -7.26 34.44 -20.94
CA SER A 2 -7.21 33.74 -19.64
C SER A 2 -5.96 32.84 -19.65
N PRO A 3 -5.16 32.78 -18.58
CA PRO A 3 -4.02 31.89 -18.53
C PRO A 3 -4.54 30.45 -18.51
N THR A 4 -4.18 29.66 -19.51
CA THR A 4 -4.39 28.22 -19.47
C THR A 4 -3.42 27.65 -18.45
N THR A 5 -3.94 27.21 -17.31
CA THR A 5 -3.18 26.42 -16.32
C THR A 5 -2.51 25.26 -17.07
N PRO A 6 -1.20 25.04 -16.94
CA PRO A 6 -0.57 23.90 -17.57
C PRO A 6 -1.25 22.62 -17.07
N LEU A 7 -1.70 21.77 -18.00
CA LEU A 7 -2.16 20.42 -17.66
C LEU A 7 -1.06 19.76 -16.85
N SER A 8 -1.39 19.28 -15.65
CA SER A 8 -0.46 18.49 -14.85
C SER A 8 0.01 17.30 -15.68
N ASP A 9 1.31 17.06 -15.70
CA ASP A 9 1.86 15.84 -16.29
C ASP A 9 1.38 14.65 -15.45
N GLU A 10 0.35 13.93 -15.91
CA GLU A 10 -0.21 12.75 -15.22
C GLU A 10 0.82 11.65 -14.95
N ARG A 11 2.02 11.75 -15.55
CA ARG A 11 3.14 10.84 -15.27
C ARG A 11 3.75 11.04 -13.89
N VAL A 12 3.44 12.12 -13.18
CA VAL A 12 3.97 12.40 -11.83
C VAL A 12 2.87 12.79 -10.84
N PRO A 13 3.08 12.54 -9.53
CA PRO A 13 2.18 13.06 -8.50
C PRO A 13 2.12 14.59 -8.53
N ASN A 14 0.92 15.16 -8.50
CA ASN A 14 0.71 16.62 -8.42
C ASN A 14 1.24 17.22 -7.11
N SER A 15 1.28 16.42 -6.04
CA SER A 15 1.81 16.81 -4.74
C SER A 15 2.21 15.58 -3.94
N THR A 16 3.06 15.77 -2.93
CA THR A 16 3.50 14.72 -2.01
C THR A 16 3.26 15.18 -0.58
N LEU A 17 3.02 14.21 0.30
CA LEU A 17 3.01 14.41 1.74
C LEU A 17 4.16 13.60 2.36
N ASP A 18 5.01 14.28 3.11
CA ASP A 18 6.04 13.61 3.89
C ASP A 18 5.42 12.89 5.09
N VAL A 19 5.70 11.60 5.20
CA VAL A 19 5.37 10.78 6.36
C VAL A 19 6.66 10.26 6.99
N PRO A 20 6.66 9.89 8.29
CA PRO A 20 7.83 9.29 8.90
C PRO A 20 8.33 8.06 8.11
N GLY A 21 9.60 8.09 7.71
CA GLY A 21 10.25 7.06 6.89
C GLY A 21 10.63 5.79 7.68
N ASP A 22 9.82 5.42 8.66
CA ASP A 22 10.04 4.21 9.45
C ASP A 22 9.28 3.00 8.88
N LYS A 23 9.27 1.91 9.64
CA LYS A 23 8.66 0.63 9.25
C LYS A 23 7.12 0.66 9.17
N ASN A 24 6.49 1.81 9.35
CA ASN A 24 5.05 2.02 9.24
C ASN A 24 4.67 2.96 8.08
N CYS A 25 5.63 3.46 7.29
CA CYS A 25 5.42 4.45 6.22
C CYS A 25 4.26 4.12 5.27
N LEU A 26 4.12 2.86 4.84
CA LEU A 26 3.00 2.41 4.02
C LEU A 26 1.65 2.66 4.71
N PHE A 27 1.55 2.29 5.99
CA PHE A 27 0.32 2.44 6.76
C PHE A 27 0.06 3.91 7.14
N TYR A 28 1.10 4.73 7.28
CA TYR A 28 0.95 6.19 7.40
C TYR A 28 0.36 6.79 6.13
N ALA A 29 0.90 6.43 4.97
CA ALA A 29 0.41 6.90 3.67
C ALA A 29 -1.05 6.46 3.44
N LEU A 30 -1.38 5.18 3.68
CA LEU A 30 -2.73 4.68 3.55
C LEU A 30 -3.70 5.32 4.55
N SER A 31 -3.27 5.49 5.81
CA SER A 31 -4.07 6.16 6.84
C SER A 31 -4.41 7.58 6.42
N HIS A 32 -3.41 8.33 5.93
CA HIS A 32 -3.62 9.69 5.47
C HIS A 32 -4.52 9.74 4.23
N LEU A 33 -4.31 8.84 3.26
CA LEU A 33 -5.13 8.74 2.06
C LEU A 33 -6.62 8.50 2.39
N ILE A 34 -6.90 7.65 3.38
CA ILE A 34 -8.27 7.26 3.73
C ILE A 34 -8.94 8.26 4.69
N THR A 35 -8.18 8.78 5.66
CA THR A 35 -8.74 9.52 6.81
C THR A 35 -8.29 10.98 6.90
N GLY A 36 -7.32 11.40 6.08
CA GLY A 36 -6.64 12.69 6.22
C GLY A 36 -5.64 12.77 7.38
N SER A 37 -5.42 11.68 8.13
CA SER A 37 -4.48 11.64 9.25
C SER A 37 -3.64 10.37 9.24
N ILE A 38 -2.40 10.47 9.72
CA ILE A 38 -1.51 9.31 9.92
C ILE A 38 -1.80 8.54 11.21
N SER A 39 -2.60 9.11 12.12
CA SER A 39 -2.81 8.56 13.49
C SER A 39 -3.51 7.20 13.51
N GLN A 40 -4.28 6.87 12.47
CA GLN A 40 -5.07 5.64 12.39
C GLN A 40 -4.26 4.46 11.80
N HIS A 41 -2.97 4.65 11.49
CA HIS A 41 -2.13 3.65 10.82
C HIS A 41 -2.12 2.28 11.52
N TYR A 42 -2.15 2.25 12.86
CA TYR A 42 -2.11 1.00 13.63
C TYR A 42 -3.43 0.22 13.53
N GLU A 43 -4.56 0.91 13.68
CA GLU A 43 -5.89 0.32 13.51
C GLU A 43 -6.11 -0.14 12.08
N LEU A 44 -5.66 0.67 11.11
CA LEU A 44 -5.71 0.35 9.70
C LEU A 44 -4.88 -0.90 9.39
N ARG A 45 -3.66 -1.02 9.90
CA ARG A 45 -2.83 -2.23 9.76
C ARG A 45 -3.57 -3.46 10.28
N LYS A 46 -4.13 -3.40 11.49
CA LYS A 46 -4.88 -4.54 12.06
C LYS A 46 -6.08 -4.91 11.20
N ALA A 47 -6.85 -3.93 10.76
CA ALA A 47 -8.03 -4.16 9.93
C ALA A 47 -7.66 -4.84 8.60
N ILE A 48 -6.63 -4.32 7.91
CA ILE A 48 -6.11 -4.89 6.66
C ILE A 48 -5.64 -6.33 6.89
N VAL A 49 -4.75 -6.55 7.86
CA VAL A 49 -4.17 -7.88 8.09
C VAL A 49 -5.22 -8.90 8.52
N SER A 50 -6.23 -8.50 9.30
CA SER A 50 -7.33 -9.41 9.67
C SER A 50 -8.24 -9.76 8.49
N ASN A 51 -8.32 -8.89 7.48
CA ASN A 51 -9.14 -9.10 6.29
C ASN A 51 -8.38 -9.83 5.16
N MET A 52 -7.05 -9.88 5.18
CA MET A 52 -6.24 -10.57 4.18
C MET A 52 -6.73 -12.00 3.86
N PRO A 53 -7.09 -12.86 4.83
CA PRO A 53 -7.60 -14.18 4.52
C PRO A 53 -8.90 -14.21 3.68
N ASN A 54 -9.72 -13.16 3.74
CA ASN A 54 -10.97 -13.07 2.97
C ASN A 54 -10.75 -12.85 1.47
N PHE A 55 -9.51 -12.58 1.04
CA PHE A 55 -9.14 -12.33 -0.36
C PHE A 55 -8.04 -13.30 -0.83
N GLU A 56 -7.97 -14.50 -0.25
CA GLU A 56 -6.95 -15.51 -0.55
C GLU A 56 -6.81 -15.80 -2.06
N GLU A 57 -7.93 -15.90 -2.78
CA GLU A 57 -7.94 -16.14 -4.22
C GLU A 57 -7.19 -15.06 -5.02
N LEU A 58 -7.36 -13.80 -4.62
CA LEU A 58 -6.67 -12.65 -5.22
C LEU A 58 -5.16 -12.68 -4.94
N PHE A 59 -4.77 -13.28 -3.81
CA PHE A 59 -3.38 -13.40 -3.41
C PHE A 59 -2.69 -14.65 -3.95
N ASN A 60 -3.41 -15.69 -4.35
CA ASN A 60 -2.80 -16.94 -4.80
C ASN A 60 -1.82 -16.74 -5.97
N SER A 61 -2.17 -15.89 -6.95
CA SER A 61 -1.29 -15.57 -8.06
C SER A 61 -0.02 -14.83 -7.60
N THR A 62 -0.18 -13.85 -6.72
CA THR A 62 0.93 -13.04 -6.19
C THR A 62 1.84 -13.88 -5.27
N LEU A 63 1.24 -14.69 -4.40
CA LEU A 63 1.93 -15.56 -3.44
C LEU A 63 2.69 -16.68 -4.14
N SER A 64 2.21 -17.17 -5.29
CA SER A 64 2.88 -18.23 -6.07
C SER A 64 4.30 -17.84 -6.52
N ALA A 65 4.56 -16.54 -6.72
CA ALA A 65 5.88 -16.01 -7.06
C ALA A 65 6.79 -15.79 -5.83
N THR A 66 6.35 -16.20 -4.64
CA THR A 66 7.02 -15.95 -3.35
C THR A 66 7.43 -17.24 -2.64
N ARG A 67 8.06 -17.11 -1.47
CA ARG A 67 8.38 -18.22 -0.56
C ARG A 67 7.24 -18.65 0.36
N TYR A 68 6.08 -17.98 0.27
CA TYR A 68 4.95 -18.23 1.16
C TYR A 68 3.96 -19.17 0.50
N SER A 69 3.52 -20.17 1.25
CA SER A 69 2.60 -21.20 0.73
C SER A 69 1.13 -20.79 0.75
N SER A 70 0.78 -19.79 1.58
CA SER A 70 -0.57 -19.25 1.71
C SER A 70 -0.54 -17.88 2.36
N ILE A 71 -1.67 -17.19 2.37
CA ILE A 71 -1.79 -15.89 3.04
C ILE A 71 -1.56 -16.02 4.55
N TYR A 72 -1.98 -17.13 5.16
CA TYR A 72 -1.71 -17.43 6.56
C TYR A 72 -0.22 -17.65 6.83
N ASP A 73 0.48 -18.37 5.94
CA ASP A 73 1.93 -18.58 6.05
C ASP A 73 2.68 -17.24 5.94
N TYR A 74 2.24 -16.37 5.03
CA TYR A 74 2.74 -15.01 4.91
C TYR A 74 2.54 -14.21 6.21
N ILE A 75 1.31 -14.06 6.71
CA ILE A 75 1.00 -13.29 7.93
C ILE A 75 1.84 -13.80 9.11
N ASN A 76 1.96 -15.12 9.24
CA ASN A 76 2.69 -15.74 10.34
C ASN A 76 4.21 -15.60 10.24
N LYS A 77 4.80 -15.71 9.05
CA LYS A 77 6.26 -15.59 8.86
C LYS A 77 6.72 -14.14 8.79
N SER A 78 5.99 -13.27 8.10
CA SER A 78 6.31 -11.84 8.00
C SER A 78 6.04 -11.10 9.29
N LYS A 79 5.11 -11.59 10.11
CA LYS A 79 4.59 -10.90 11.30
C LYS A 79 3.90 -9.57 10.97
N MET A 80 3.23 -9.48 9.81
CA MET A 80 2.59 -8.23 9.32
C MET A 80 1.57 -7.62 10.30
N TYR A 81 1.03 -8.42 11.22
CA TYR A 81 0.15 -7.94 12.30
C TYR A 81 0.88 -7.12 13.38
N ARG A 82 2.22 -7.17 13.46
CA ARG A 82 3.00 -6.45 14.47
C ARG A 82 3.25 -5.00 14.05
N ASN A 83 3.32 -4.12 15.04
CA ASN A 83 3.78 -2.76 14.81
C ASN A 83 5.25 -2.76 14.36
N CYS A 84 5.64 -1.76 13.58
CA CYS A 84 7.01 -1.56 13.11
C CYS A 84 7.61 -2.75 12.34
N VAL A 85 6.81 -3.46 11.55
CA VAL A 85 7.27 -4.46 10.57
C VAL A 85 7.17 -3.85 9.18
N TRP A 86 8.25 -3.89 8.41
CA TRP A 86 8.23 -3.39 7.04
C TRP A 86 7.19 -4.13 6.20
N ALA A 87 6.38 -3.36 5.48
CA ALA A 87 5.75 -3.85 4.27
C ALA A 87 6.80 -3.82 3.15
N THR A 88 6.98 -4.93 2.48
CA THR A 88 7.83 -5.09 1.31
C THR A 88 7.06 -4.74 0.03
N ASP A 89 7.77 -4.57 -1.08
CA ASP A 89 7.18 -4.27 -2.40
C ASP A 89 6.13 -5.31 -2.85
N ARG A 90 6.19 -6.52 -2.29
CA ARG A 90 5.21 -7.58 -2.53
C ARG A 90 3.99 -7.50 -1.59
N ASP A 91 4.19 -6.96 -0.40
CA ASP A 91 3.12 -6.71 0.58
C ASP A 91 2.23 -5.56 0.12
N TYR A 92 2.78 -4.64 -0.68
CA TYR A 92 2.04 -3.59 -1.36
C TYR A 92 0.90 -4.13 -2.25
N TYR A 93 1.23 -5.06 -3.16
CA TYR A 93 0.23 -5.65 -4.06
C TYR A 93 -0.86 -6.37 -3.27
N ILE A 94 -0.49 -7.00 -2.15
CA ILE A 94 -1.45 -7.67 -1.27
C ILE A 94 -2.39 -6.66 -0.59
N ILE A 95 -1.87 -5.51 -0.15
CA ILE A 95 -2.64 -4.54 0.63
C ILE A 95 -3.56 -3.67 -0.24
N CYS A 96 -3.11 -3.24 -1.43
CA CYS A 96 -3.90 -2.37 -2.31
C CYS A 96 -5.15 -3.06 -2.87
N ASN A 97 -5.08 -4.38 -3.04
CA ASN A 97 -6.15 -5.20 -3.57
C ASN A 97 -7.34 -5.43 -2.61
N ILE A 98 -7.24 -5.03 -1.33
CA ILE A 98 -8.23 -5.41 -0.28
C ILE A 98 -9.57 -4.67 -0.32
N ARG A 99 -9.71 -3.52 -1.00
CA ARG A 99 -11.06 -2.93 -1.30
C ARG A 99 -11.04 -1.62 -2.07
N TYR A 100 -9.86 -1.05 -2.30
CA TYR A 100 -9.72 0.27 -2.89
C TYR A 100 -9.31 0.09 -4.35
N ASN A 101 -10.29 -0.04 -5.24
CA ASN A 101 -10.12 -0.29 -6.68
C ASN A 101 -9.24 0.75 -7.43
N HIS A 102 -8.64 1.74 -6.74
CA HIS A 102 -7.87 2.84 -7.34
C HIS A 102 -6.73 3.35 -6.42
N ILE A 103 -5.91 2.47 -5.82
CA ILE A 103 -4.63 2.88 -5.20
C ILE A 103 -3.50 2.58 -6.18
N PHE A 104 -2.79 3.62 -6.63
CA PHE A 104 -1.62 3.52 -7.49
C PHE A 104 -0.37 3.94 -6.70
N ILE A 105 0.77 3.24 -6.83
CA ILE A 105 2.06 3.81 -6.39
C ILE A 105 2.74 4.46 -7.54
N PHE A 106 3.32 5.61 -7.27
CA PHE A 106 4.40 6.14 -8.06
C PHE A 106 5.75 5.64 -7.56
N THR A 107 6.58 5.08 -8.43
CA THR A 107 7.97 4.76 -8.12
C THR A 107 8.94 5.73 -8.80
N ASN A 108 9.76 6.41 -8.00
CA ASN A 108 10.78 7.33 -8.51
C ASN A 108 11.88 6.61 -9.31
N SER A 109 12.09 5.30 -9.10
CA SER A 109 13.13 4.53 -9.78
C SER A 109 12.83 4.34 -11.27
N TYR A 110 11.55 4.23 -11.63
CA TYR A 110 11.10 3.99 -13.01
C TYR A 110 10.19 5.11 -13.54
N PHE A 111 9.88 6.10 -12.70
CA PHE A 111 9.04 7.25 -13.03
C PHE A 111 7.68 6.83 -13.61
N CYS A 112 7.07 5.81 -13.00
CA CYS A 112 5.84 5.21 -13.49
C CYS A 112 4.88 4.86 -12.35
N TRP A 113 3.60 4.72 -12.70
CA TRP A 113 2.55 4.25 -11.82
C TRP A 113 2.45 2.71 -11.88
N LEU A 114 2.42 2.07 -10.71
CA LEU A 114 2.15 0.64 -10.55
C LEU A 114 0.69 0.47 -10.09
N GLY A 115 -0.08 -0.29 -10.87
CA GLY A 115 -1.48 -0.65 -10.62
C GLY A 115 -1.67 -2.15 -10.42
#